data_AF-A0A1H8AKN1-F1
#
_entry.id   AF-A0A1H8AKN1-F1
#
_cell.length_a   1.000
_cell.length_b   1.000
_cell.length_c   1.000
_cell.angle_alpha   90.00
_cell.angle_beta   90.00
_cell.angle_gamma   90.00
#
_symmetry.space_group_name_H-M   'P 1'
#
loop_
_entity.id
_entity.type
_entity.pdbx_description
1 polymer ?
#
loop_
_entity_poly.entity_id
_entity_poly.type
_entity_poly.pdbx_seq_one_letter_code
_entity_poly.pdbx_strand_id
1 'polypeptide(L)'
;MEYVGFITLGIFILAVVGTLFKKIPLPLQTVMILVTIVNVIIGGVAHLTLHEGGGLAAAKLLPAKVMGGIIIHPLTALLAGLLIAGALSASGGFDAIKVIISKLRKSPIGMAGTVAIIVQLPLMSALPCGRILAAALLPVIFSFGPEEMGVLNKRQLIILTGAYARNAFGSCGPSPLGGVGAIGEGFLGKIGYLRAPQAFSLLIGTALVALFLKFLTTKLYPDDVKVKDESNTASRDIKVTAPVKGYISLGIFVVTLVVALFEVLGKVPVQTPLVLGAILIMIVAKLNLEDLMSGIILMPATAMVSGFLAAGSLAATGGFDALGLIFNGVAGTWLGTAGMIAILVQVQTILPLSCSRILTAAFVPVLYLLGPAGTGLLTATQLAIVMSAYIINATTSCGPSPLGGGGMMAEGAIRAETGYLRPAFSFASLAFMPILAAVVMKVMKFNTFHEATTSLGASLNVILITVVLLAVNIVLFKILANMVTSGQVTPRILYFILFSIGGAISGGMLAYLIDMTSIIQIVQGAIGGVIAGNLMVLMTPRGQEYSLEYEDSVEMKA
;
A
#
# COMPACT_ATOMS: atom_id res chain seq x y z
N MET A 1 27.08 -10.23 18.42
CA MET A 1 25.80 -9.59 18.02
C MET A 1 25.54 -9.74 16.51
N GLU A 2 26.53 -9.49 15.64
CA GLU A 2 26.34 -9.57 14.17
C GLU A 2 25.78 -10.92 13.69
N TYR A 3 26.37 -12.06 14.10
CA TYR A 3 25.90 -13.39 13.70
C TYR A 3 24.44 -13.69 14.10
N VAL A 4 23.99 -13.18 15.26
CA VAL A 4 22.62 -13.35 15.75
C VAL A 4 21.65 -12.55 14.87
N GLY A 5 22.06 -11.35 14.44
CA GLY A 5 21.33 -10.55 13.45
C GLY A 5 21.14 -11.30 12.14
N PHE A 6 22.19 -11.89 11.58
CA PHE A 6 22.10 -12.68 10.34
C PHE A 6 21.18 -13.90 10.47
N ILE A 7 21.26 -14.64 11.59
CA ILE A 7 20.42 -15.82 11.82
C ILE A 7 18.95 -15.42 11.94
N THR A 8 18.63 -14.42 12.76
CA THR A 8 17.25 -13.96 12.98
C THR A 8 16.64 -13.34 11.72
N LEU A 9 17.43 -12.61 10.94
CA LEU A 9 17.04 -12.11 9.61
C LEU A 9 16.79 -13.27 8.63
N GLY A 10 17.66 -14.27 8.60
CA GLY A 10 17.52 -15.46 7.75
C GLY A 10 16.23 -16.23 8.05
N ILE A 11 15.93 -16.46 9.34
CA ILE A 11 14.68 -17.09 9.79
C ILE A 11 13.47 -16.29 9.32
N PHE A 12 13.50 -14.97 9.49
CA PHE A 12 12.40 -14.10 9.05
C PHE A 12 12.17 -14.19 7.53
N ILE A 13 13.23 -14.03 6.73
CA ILE A 13 13.12 -14.06 5.26
C ILE A 13 12.62 -15.43 4.80
N LEU A 14 13.21 -16.52 5.30
CA LEU A 14 12.80 -17.89 4.94
C LEU A 14 11.34 -18.17 5.32
N ALA A 15 10.89 -17.70 6.49
CA ALA A 15 9.51 -17.87 6.93
C ALA A 15 8.53 -17.05 6.07
N VAL A 16 8.82 -15.78 5.78
CA VAL A 16 7.97 -14.94 4.91
C VAL A 16 7.91 -15.50 3.49
N VAL A 17 9.06 -15.83 2.91
CA VAL A 17 9.16 -16.39 1.55
C VAL A 17 8.50 -17.76 1.49
N GLY A 18 8.72 -18.62 2.48
CA GLY A 18 8.08 -19.93 2.59
C GLY A 18 6.56 -19.84 2.68
N THR A 19 6.04 -18.83 3.39
CA THR A 19 4.60 -18.56 3.46
C THR A 19 4.05 -18.04 2.12
N LEU A 20 4.78 -17.13 1.46
CA LEU A 20 4.39 -16.56 0.16
C LEU A 20 4.35 -17.62 -0.95
N PHE A 21 5.28 -18.58 -0.94
CA PHE A 21 5.31 -19.71 -1.88
C PHE A 21 4.45 -20.90 -1.45
N LYS A 22 3.59 -20.74 -0.43
CA LYS A 22 2.72 -21.80 0.11
C LYS A 22 3.44 -23.06 0.62
N LYS A 23 4.77 -23.00 0.85
CA LYS A 23 5.51 -24.11 1.47
C LYS A 23 5.19 -24.27 2.95
N ILE A 24 4.74 -23.18 3.59
CA ILE A 24 4.26 -23.18 4.97
C ILE A 24 2.75 -22.92 4.93
N PRO A 25 1.88 -23.91 5.22
CA PRO A 25 0.43 -23.77 5.10
C PRO A 25 -0.23 -23.01 6.26
N LEU A 26 0.54 -22.20 7.01
CA LEU A 26 0.04 -21.45 8.16
C LEU A 26 -0.36 -20.02 7.75
N PRO A 27 -1.34 -19.40 8.43
CA PRO A 27 -1.61 -17.98 8.27
C PRO A 27 -0.34 -17.16 8.57
N LEU A 28 -0.06 -16.14 7.74
CA LEU A 28 1.09 -15.26 7.93
C LEU A 28 1.18 -14.71 9.35
N GLN A 29 0.03 -14.36 9.95
CA GLN A 29 -0.05 -13.82 11.30
C GLN A 29 0.56 -14.80 12.33
N THR A 30 0.21 -16.07 12.21
CA THR A 30 0.76 -17.15 13.03
C THR A 30 2.25 -17.32 12.78
N VAL A 31 2.68 -17.30 11.52
CA VAL A 31 4.10 -17.40 11.16
C VAL A 31 4.92 -16.25 11.73
N MET A 32 4.41 -15.01 11.67
CA MET A 32 5.09 -13.83 12.21
C MET A 32 5.18 -13.86 13.74
N ILE A 33 4.15 -14.37 14.42
CA ILE A 33 4.20 -14.61 15.87
C ILE A 33 5.25 -15.68 16.20
N LEU A 34 5.28 -16.79 15.47
CA LEU A 34 6.28 -17.84 15.65
C LEU A 34 7.71 -17.32 15.43
N VAL A 35 7.94 -16.56 14.36
CA VAL A 35 9.24 -15.92 14.10
C VAL A 35 9.63 -14.98 15.25
N THR A 36 8.68 -14.20 15.76
CA THR A 36 8.91 -13.31 16.93
C THR A 36 9.37 -14.13 18.14
N ILE A 37 8.65 -15.20 18.47
CA ILE A 37 8.98 -16.07 19.62
C ILE A 37 10.38 -16.68 19.44
N VAL A 38 10.66 -17.22 18.26
CA VAL A 38 11.97 -17.82 17.95
C VAL A 38 13.09 -16.78 18.04
N ASN A 39 12.90 -15.59 17.47
CA ASN A 39 13.89 -14.51 17.53
C ASN A 39 14.12 -14.02 18.97
N VAL A 40 13.07 -13.93 19.78
CA VAL A 40 13.18 -13.58 21.20
C VAL A 40 13.94 -14.65 21.99
N ILE A 41 13.71 -15.94 21.71
CA ILE A 41 14.45 -17.03 22.34
C ILE A 41 15.93 -16.98 21.93
N ILE A 42 16.23 -16.88 20.64
CA ILE A 42 17.60 -16.82 20.12
C ILE A 42 18.33 -15.58 20.67
N GLY A 43 17.68 -14.42 20.62
CA GLY A 43 18.20 -13.18 21.17
C GLY A 43 18.42 -13.25 22.69
N GLY A 44 17.49 -13.87 23.42
CA GLY A 44 17.60 -14.11 24.86
C GLY A 44 18.76 -15.03 25.21
N VAL A 45 18.93 -16.15 24.50
CA VAL A 45 20.06 -17.06 24.67
C VAL A 45 21.37 -16.35 24.36
N ALA A 46 21.45 -15.62 23.25
CA ALA A 46 22.65 -14.87 22.88
C ALA A 46 23.02 -13.78 23.91
N HIS A 47 22.03 -13.06 24.46
CA HIS A 47 22.27 -12.07 25.51
C HIS A 47 22.69 -12.71 26.84
N LEU A 48 22.37 -13.99 27.08
CA LEU A 48 22.80 -14.75 28.27
C LEU A 48 24.19 -15.36 28.12
N THR A 49 24.59 -15.78 26.91
CA THR A 49 25.80 -16.59 26.70
C THR A 49 26.95 -15.86 26.00
N LEU A 50 26.68 -14.84 25.18
CA LEU A 50 27.66 -14.25 24.26
C LEU A 50 28.03 -12.80 24.57
N HIS A 51 27.48 -12.21 25.63
CA HIS A 51 27.74 -10.81 25.96
C HIS A 51 28.79 -10.70 27.07
N GLU A 52 29.93 -10.06 26.77
CA GLU A 52 30.84 -9.53 27.79
C GLU A 52 30.08 -8.45 28.59
N GLY A 53 29.52 -8.83 29.74
CA GLY A 53 28.65 -7.99 30.60
C GLY A 53 27.15 -8.32 30.60
N GLY A 54 26.70 -9.34 29.86
CA GLY A 54 25.27 -9.70 29.76
C GLY A 54 24.84 -10.70 30.83
N GLY A 55 24.30 -10.20 31.93
CA GLY A 55 23.61 -11.03 32.91
C GLY A 55 22.14 -11.27 32.55
N LEU A 56 21.43 -12.00 33.41
CA LEU A 56 19.97 -12.21 33.38
C LEU A 56 19.17 -10.90 33.19
N ALA A 57 19.73 -9.76 33.60
CA ALA A 57 19.17 -8.42 33.42
C ALA A 57 19.06 -8.00 31.93
N ALA A 58 20.06 -8.30 31.10
CA ALA A 58 20.04 -7.96 29.67
C ALA A 58 19.00 -8.79 28.91
N ALA A 59 18.86 -10.07 29.27
CA ALA A 59 17.83 -10.96 28.72
C ALA A 59 16.41 -10.56 29.17
N LYS A 60 16.23 -10.15 30.43
CA LYS A 60 14.95 -9.64 30.95
C LYS A 60 14.50 -8.33 30.28
N LEU A 61 15.43 -7.53 29.77
CA LEU A 61 15.13 -6.29 29.05
C LEU A 61 14.72 -6.53 27.58
N LEU A 62 14.92 -7.74 27.04
CA LEU A 62 14.64 -8.04 25.63
C LEU A 62 13.16 -7.85 25.24
N PRO A 63 12.16 -8.34 26.02
CA PRO A 63 10.75 -8.08 25.72
C PRO A 63 10.39 -6.59 25.76
N ALA A 64 11.02 -5.83 26.67
CA ALA A 64 10.82 -4.38 26.75
C ALA A 64 11.44 -3.67 25.52
N LYS A 65 12.60 -4.12 25.02
CA LYS A 65 13.17 -3.63 23.76
C LYS A 65 12.31 -3.96 22.54
N VAL A 66 11.76 -5.17 22.48
CA VAL A 66 10.82 -5.57 21.41
C VAL A 66 9.57 -4.70 21.45
N MET A 67 8.96 -4.52 22.62
CA MET A 67 7.78 -3.67 22.79
C MET A 67 8.07 -2.18 22.52
N GLY A 68 9.26 -1.69 22.90
CA GLY A 68 9.71 -0.33 22.59
C GLY A 68 9.93 -0.09 21.11
N GLY A 69 10.21 -1.14 20.32
CA GLY A 69 10.28 -1.09 18.86
C GLY A 69 8.92 -1.13 18.15
N ILE A 70 7.82 -1.41 18.87
CA ILE A 70 6.47 -1.43 18.29
C ILE A 70 5.91 -0.01 18.24
N ILE A 71 5.59 0.46 17.04
CA ILE A 71 4.83 1.69 16.86
C ILE A 71 3.35 1.38 17.13
N ILE A 72 2.89 1.66 18.36
CA ILE A 72 1.51 1.34 18.82
C ILE A 72 0.47 2.28 18.17
N HIS A 73 0.82 3.55 17.97
CA HIS A 73 -0.10 4.58 17.48
C HIS A 73 -0.88 4.24 16.17
N PRO A 74 -0.25 3.65 15.13
CA PRO A 74 -0.95 3.17 13.94
C PRO A 74 -2.00 2.09 14.22
N LEU A 75 -1.73 1.19 15.17
CA LEU A 75 -2.61 0.08 15.51
C LEU A 75 -3.87 0.60 16.19
N THR A 76 -3.70 1.46 17.19
CA THR A 76 -4.80 2.08 17.94
C THR A 76 -5.63 3.01 17.04
N ALA A 77 -4.98 3.73 16.11
CA ALA A 77 -5.69 4.52 15.11
C ALA A 77 -6.50 3.66 14.12
N LEU A 78 -5.97 2.51 13.67
CA LEU A 78 -6.74 1.57 12.84
C LEU A 78 -7.96 1.04 13.61
N LEU A 79 -7.76 0.58 14.85
CA LEU A 79 -8.86 0.04 15.67
C LEU A 79 -9.96 1.09 15.89
N ALA A 80 -9.58 2.33 16.20
CA ALA A 80 -10.52 3.45 16.30
C ALA A 80 -11.28 3.71 14.99
N GLY A 81 -10.57 3.67 13.85
CA GLY A 81 -11.16 3.80 12.52
C GLY A 81 -12.13 2.66 12.16
N LEU A 82 -11.81 1.42 12.54
CA LEU A 82 -12.69 0.27 12.33
C LEU A 82 -13.93 0.33 13.24
N LEU A 83 -13.77 0.78 14.50
CA LEU A 83 -14.89 0.98 15.42
C LEU A 83 -15.89 2.02 14.89
N ILE A 84 -15.42 3.19 14.44
CA ILE A 84 -16.31 4.22 13.90
C ILE A 84 -16.96 3.79 12.56
N ALA A 85 -16.24 3.02 11.73
CA ALA A 85 -16.79 2.44 10.50
C ALA A 85 -17.88 1.40 10.80
N GLY A 86 -17.67 0.53 11.79
CA GLY A 86 -18.69 -0.41 12.27
C GLY A 86 -19.93 0.31 12.80
N ALA A 87 -19.73 1.38 13.59
CA ALA A 87 -20.82 2.22 14.09
C ALA A 87 -21.61 2.92 12.96
N LEU A 88 -20.93 3.39 11.91
CA LEU A 88 -21.57 3.95 10.72
C LEU A 88 -22.39 2.91 9.96
N SER A 89 -21.84 1.71 9.77
CA SER A 89 -22.53 0.62 9.10
C SER A 89 -23.81 0.25 9.86
N ALA A 90 -23.71 0.00 11.17
CA ALA A 90 -24.83 -0.42 12.00
C ALA A 90 -25.92 0.67 12.17
N SER A 91 -25.56 1.95 12.06
CA SER A 91 -26.51 3.06 12.14
C SER A 91 -27.22 3.40 10.81
N GLY A 92 -26.87 2.74 9.71
CA GLY A 92 -27.36 3.09 8.37
C GLY A 92 -26.69 4.33 7.77
N GLY A 93 -25.51 4.73 8.27
CA GLY A 93 -24.73 5.85 7.74
C GLY A 93 -24.26 5.62 6.30
N PHE A 94 -24.00 4.38 5.91
CA PHE A 94 -23.67 4.03 4.52
C PHE A 94 -24.84 4.26 3.56
N ASP A 95 -26.08 4.01 3.99
CA ASP A 95 -27.26 4.33 3.18
C ASP A 95 -27.41 5.84 2.99
N ALA A 96 -27.12 6.63 4.04
CA ALA A 96 -27.11 8.08 3.92
C ALA A 96 -26.05 8.57 2.90
N ILE A 97 -24.87 7.94 2.87
CA ILE A 97 -23.85 8.20 1.85
C ILE A 97 -24.37 7.86 0.45
N LYS A 98 -25.03 6.70 0.26
CA LYS A 98 -25.64 6.32 -1.04
C LYS A 98 -26.63 7.39 -1.52
N VAL A 99 -27.47 7.94 -0.64
CA VAL A 99 -28.41 9.01 -1.00
C VAL A 99 -27.69 10.30 -1.39
N ILE A 100 -26.67 10.71 -0.63
CA ILE A 100 -25.89 11.93 -0.94
C ILE A 100 -25.19 11.79 -2.29
N ILE A 101 -24.59 10.63 -2.58
CA ILE A 101 -23.93 10.37 -3.86
C ILE A 101 -24.96 10.36 -5.01
N SER A 102 -26.15 9.78 -4.81
CA SER A 102 -27.23 9.82 -5.80
C SER A 102 -27.68 11.25 -6.13
N LYS A 103 -27.71 12.14 -5.13
CA LYS A 103 -27.95 13.58 -5.34
C LYS A 103 -26.80 14.27 -6.07
N LEU A 104 -25.55 14.01 -5.66
CA LEU A 104 -24.34 14.55 -6.33
C LEU A 104 -24.28 14.16 -7.81
N ARG A 105 -24.68 12.94 -8.16
CA ARG A 105 -24.76 12.47 -9.54
C ARG A 105 -25.69 13.32 -10.40
N LYS A 106 -26.80 13.82 -9.83
CA LYS A 106 -27.80 14.68 -10.51
C LYS A 106 -27.39 16.16 -10.54
N SER A 107 -26.27 16.52 -9.90
CA SER A 107 -25.72 17.88 -9.87
C SER A 107 -24.88 18.17 -11.13
N PRO A 108 -24.46 19.43 -11.39
CA PRO A 108 -23.65 19.78 -12.57
C PRO A 108 -22.26 19.11 -12.60
N ILE A 109 -21.81 18.52 -11.49
CA ILE A 109 -20.59 17.69 -11.41
C ILE A 109 -20.76 16.39 -12.24
N GLY A 110 -22.00 15.91 -12.39
CA GLY A 110 -22.34 14.70 -13.13
C GLY A 110 -21.76 13.41 -12.53
N MET A 111 -21.97 12.29 -13.21
CA MET A 111 -21.45 10.98 -12.78
C MET A 111 -19.92 10.92 -12.81
N ALA A 112 -19.29 11.46 -13.86
CA ALA A 112 -17.83 11.44 -14.00
C ALA A 112 -17.12 12.21 -12.88
N GLY A 113 -17.58 13.42 -12.55
CA GLY A 113 -17.01 14.19 -11.45
C GLY A 113 -17.29 13.56 -10.09
N THR A 114 -18.47 12.98 -9.89
CA THR A 114 -18.82 12.25 -8.67
C THR A 114 -17.87 11.06 -8.44
N VAL A 115 -17.62 10.27 -9.49
CA VAL A 115 -16.68 9.15 -9.45
C VAL A 115 -15.25 9.62 -9.18
N ALA A 116 -14.80 10.71 -9.81
CA ALA A 116 -13.48 11.27 -9.58
C ALA A 116 -13.29 11.71 -8.11
N ILE A 117 -14.31 12.37 -7.52
CA ILE A 117 -14.29 12.77 -6.11
C ILE A 117 -14.22 11.54 -5.20
N ILE A 118 -15.04 10.51 -5.45
CA ILE A 118 -15.04 9.28 -4.65
C ILE A 118 -13.67 8.61 -4.67
N VAL A 119 -13.06 8.47 -5.86
CA VAL A 119 -11.74 7.85 -6.03
C VAL A 119 -10.66 8.62 -5.28
N GLN A 120 -10.74 9.95 -5.22
CA GLN A 120 -9.73 10.80 -4.58
C GLN A 120 -10.02 11.14 -3.11
N LEU A 121 -11.20 10.78 -2.60
CA LEU A 121 -11.58 11.05 -1.22
C LEU A 121 -10.55 10.51 -0.19
N PRO A 122 -9.94 9.32 -0.38
CA PRO A 122 -8.93 8.85 0.56
C PRO A 122 -7.68 9.72 0.59
N LEU A 123 -7.23 10.22 -0.57
CA LEU A 123 -6.12 11.17 -0.63
C LEU A 123 -6.48 12.51 0.03
N MET A 124 -7.70 13.02 -0.17
CA MET A 124 -8.15 14.29 0.41
C MET A 124 -8.24 14.23 1.94
N SER A 125 -8.74 13.11 2.47
CA SER A 125 -8.89 12.89 3.91
C SER A 125 -7.60 12.44 4.59
N ALA A 126 -6.63 11.89 3.85
CA ALA A 126 -5.27 11.64 4.31
C ALA A 126 -5.18 10.98 5.70
N LEU A 127 -5.98 9.93 5.93
CA LEU A 127 -6.01 9.21 7.21
C LEU A 127 -4.72 8.41 7.45
N PRO A 128 -4.38 8.10 8.73
CA PRO A 128 -3.21 7.27 9.06
C PRO A 128 -3.22 5.92 8.34
N CYS A 129 -4.39 5.32 8.14
CA CYS A 129 -4.48 4.06 7.41
C CYS A 129 -5.57 4.14 6.34
N GLY A 130 -5.14 3.93 5.10
CA GLY A 130 -6.03 3.80 3.95
C GLY A 130 -7.10 2.71 4.08
N ARG A 131 -6.80 1.67 4.86
CA ARG A 131 -7.73 0.56 5.12
C ARG A 131 -9.00 1.01 5.85
N ILE A 132 -8.95 2.09 6.62
CA ILE A 132 -10.11 2.65 7.34
C ILE A 132 -11.18 3.07 6.33
N LEU A 133 -10.79 3.87 5.33
CA LEU A 133 -11.71 4.32 4.28
C LEU A 133 -12.04 3.24 3.27
N ALA A 134 -11.10 2.34 2.97
CA ALA A 134 -11.41 1.20 2.12
C ALA A 134 -12.52 0.33 2.73
N ALA A 135 -12.39 -0.05 4.01
CA ALA A 135 -13.39 -0.84 4.71
C ALA A 135 -14.75 -0.11 4.79
N ALA A 136 -14.75 1.20 4.99
CA ALA A 136 -15.98 1.98 5.10
C ALA A 136 -16.71 2.18 3.76
N LEU A 137 -15.99 2.42 2.66
CA LEU A 137 -16.61 2.86 1.40
C LEU A 137 -16.57 1.82 0.27
N LEU A 138 -15.78 0.75 0.36
CA LEU A 138 -15.87 -0.33 -0.63
C LEU A 138 -17.28 -0.93 -0.73
N PRO A 139 -18.02 -1.20 0.37
CA PRO A 139 -19.41 -1.65 0.28
C PRO A 139 -20.32 -0.67 -0.46
N VAL A 140 -20.14 0.63 -0.20
CA VAL A 140 -20.87 1.70 -0.90
C VAL A 140 -20.51 1.70 -2.39
N ILE A 141 -19.26 1.46 -2.76
CA ILE A 141 -18.86 1.40 -4.17
C ILE A 141 -19.49 0.20 -4.86
N PHE A 142 -19.52 -0.97 -4.23
CA PHE A 142 -20.19 -2.16 -4.76
C PHE A 142 -21.68 -1.95 -4.98
N SER A 143 -22.34 -1.14 -4.15
CA SER A 143 -23.75 -0.78 -4.36
C SER A 143 -24.03 -0.04 -5.67
N PHE A 144 -23.03 0.60 -6.29
CA PHE A 144 -23.20 1.21 -7.62
C PHE A 144 -23.23 0.18 -8.75
N GLY A 145 -22.89 -1.07 -8.46
CA GLY A 145 -22.88 -2.16 -9.42
C GLY A 145 -24.26 -2.53 -9.96
N PRO A 146 -24.29 -3.49 -10.90
CA PRO A 146 -25.53 -3.93 -11.54
C PRO A 146 -26.55 -4.55 -10.59
N GLU A 147 -26.09 -5.17 -9.48
CA GLU A 147 -26.93 -5.91 -8.52
C GLU A 147 -27.77 -5.01 -7.60
N GLU A 148 -27.29 -3.81 -7.27
CA GLU A 148 -28.00 -2.87 -6.40
C GLU A 148 -28.53 -1.68 -7.21
N MET A 149 -27.74 -0.62 -7.39
CA MET A 149 -28.24 0.61 -8.00
C MET A 149 -28.25 0.61 -9.54
N GLY A 150 -27.62 -0.39 -10.18
CA GLY A 150 -27.62 -0.50 -11.65
C GLY A 150 -26.96 0.67 -12.38
N VAL A 151 -26.08 1.43 -11.72
CA VAL A 151 -25.52 2.69 -12.26
C VAL A 151 -24.29 2.42 -13.11
N LEU A 152 -23.51 1.42 -12.74
CA LEU A 152 -22.25 1.07 -13.38
C LEU A 152 -22.32 -0.35 -13.92
N ASN A 153 -21.81 -0.53 -15.13
CA ASN A 153 -21.61 -1.86 -15.69
C ASN A 153 -20.48 -2.58 -14.95
N LYS A 154 -20.45 -3.91 -15.00
CA LYS A 154 -19.40 -4.77 -14.39
C LYS A 154 -17.97 -4.24 -14.62
N ARG A 155 -17.63 -3.89 -15.87
CA ARG A 155 -16.32 -3.31 -16.21
C ARG A 155 -16.03 -1.97 -15.53
N GLN A 156 -17.03 -1.08 -15.47
CA GLN A 156 -16.87 0.24 -14.84
C GLN A 156 -16.73 0.11 -13.33
N LEU A 157 -17.47 -0.81 -12.71
CA LEU A 157 -17.35 -1.12 -11.29
C LEU A 157 -15.95 -1.62 -10.94
N ILE A 158 -15.39 -2.55 -11.73
CA ILE A 158 -14.01 -3.04 -11.52
C ILE A 158 -12.99 -1.90 -11.56
N ILE A 159 -13.08 -1.04 -12.59
CA ILE A 159 -12.15 0.08 -12.76
C ILE A 159 -12.28 1.05 -11.58
N LEU A 160 -13.50 1.38 -11.17
CA LEU A 160 -13.78 2.25 -10.05
C LEU A 160 -13.24 1.67 -8.73
N THR A 161 -13.61 0.43 -8.43
CA THR A 161 -13.20 -0.27 -7.23
C THR A 161 -11.68 -0.39 -7.17
N GLY A 162 -11.02 -0.78 -8.27
CA GLY A 162 -9.56 -0.86 -8.33
C GLY A 162 -8.86 0.50 -8.15
N ALA A 163 -9.37 1.56 -8.80
CA ALA A 163 -8.83 2.91 -8.65
C ALA A 163 -9.01 3.44 -7.21
N TYR A 164 -10.22 3.31 -6.66
CA TYR A 164 -10.52 3.71 -5.29
C TYR A 164 -9.66 2.93 -4.27
N ALA A 165 -9.63 1.61 -4.40
CA ALA A 165 -8.80 0.73 -3.57
C ALA A 165 -7.34 1.19 -3.59
N ARG A 166 -6.78 1.39 -4.79
CA ARG A 166 -5.40 1.86 -4.94
C ARG A 166 -5.16 3.17 -4.20
N ASN A 167 -6.04 4.14 -4.39
CA ASN A 167 -5.94 5.45 -3.74
C ASN A 167 -6.05 5.32 -2.22
N ALA A 168 -7.04 4.57 -1.75
CA ALA A 168 -7.24 4.29 -0.34
C ALA A 168 -5.97 3.71 0.28
N PHE A 169 -5.46 2.58 -0.21
CA PHE A 169 -4.29 1.94 0.41
C PHE A 169 -3.02 2.79 0.33
N GLY A 170 -2.82 3.57 -0.73
CA GLY A 170 -1.69 4.51 -0.85
C GLY A 170 -1.80 5.78 0.00
N SER A 171 -3.01 6.20 0.39
CA SER A 171 -3.24 7.48 1.10
C SER A 171 -2.56 7.59 2.46
N CYS A 172 -2.18 6.46 3.07
CA CYS A 172 -1.41 6.43 4.30
C CYS A 172 0.01 6.99 4.16
N GLY A 173 0.55 7.12 2.94
CA GLY A 173 1.83 7.77 2.67
C GLY A 173 1.81 9.25 3.01
N PRO A 174 1.08 10.08 2.23
CA PRO A 174 1.03 11.53 2.43
C PRO A 174 0.20 11.97 3.64
N SER A 175 -0.19 11.05 4.53
CA SER A 175 -0.97 11.39 5.72
C SER A 175 -0.13 12.17 6.73
N PRO A 176 -0.56 13.38 7.14
CA PRO A 176 0.11 14.16 8.18
C PRO A 176 -0.17 13.58 9.58
N LEU A 177 -1.21 12.76 9.69
CA LEU A 177 -1.73 12.18 10.92
C LEU A 177 -0.97 10.91 11.31
N GLY A 178 0.35 10.97 11.34
CA GLY A 178 1.20 9.82 11.64
C GLY A 178 1.21 8.78 10.51
N GLY A 179 1.12 9.22 9.25
CA GLY A 179 1.28 8.41 8.04
C GLY A 179 2.66 7.76 7.91
N VAL A 180 2.84 6.94 6.88
CA VAL A 180 4.12 6.30 6.57
C VAL A 180 5.17 7.34 6.17
N GLY A 181 4.75 8.42 5.49
CA GLY A 181 5.59 9.59 5.21
C GLY A 181 6.15 10.22 6.48
N ALA A 182 5.33 10.36 7.52
CA ALA A 182 5.75 10.93 8.81
C ALA A 182 6.81 10.08 9.52
N ILE A 183 6.78 8.74 9.36
CA ILE A 183 7.84 7.86 9.87
C ILE A 183 9.17 8.23 9.20
N GLY A 184 9.22 8.28 7.87
CA GLY A 184 10.43 8.66 7.13
C GLY A 184 10.92 10.08 7.45
N GLU A 185 10.00 11.03 7.58
CA GLU A 185 10.29 12.43 7.93
C GLU A 185 10.88 12.58 9.34
N GLY A 186 10.44 11.77 10.30
CA GLY A 186 10.99 11.74 11.66
C GLY A 186 12.48 11.40 11.67
N PHE A 187 12.92 10.43 10.83
CA PHE A 187 14.34 10.09 10.67
C PHE A 187 15.11 11.14 9.86
N LEU A 188 14.45 11.86 8.94
CA LEU A 188 15.07 12.96 8.19
C LEU A 188 15.12 14.29 8.98
N GLY A 189 14.55 14.34 10.18
CA GLY A 189 14.55 15.51 11.06
C GLY A 189 13.73 16.70 10.55
N LYS A 190 12.86 16.50 9.55
CA LYS A 190 12.12 17.56 8.86
C LYS A 190 10.70 17.13 8.48
N ILE A 191 9.70 17.74 9.11
CA ILE A 191 8.27 17.40 8.97
C ILE A 191 7.68 18.02 7.68
N GLY A 192 6.90 17.25 6.93
CA GLY A 192 6.06 17.69 5.81
C GLY A 192 6.70 17.66 4.41
N TYR A 193 7.98 17.32 4.28
CA TYR A 193 8.70 17.37 3.00
C TYR A 193 8.33 16.25 2.01
N LEU A 194 8.04 15.05 2.49
CA LEU A 194 7.77 13.89 1.66
C LEU A 194 6.29 13.78 1.26
N ARG A 195 5.42 14.57 1.89
CA ARG A 195 3.97 14.53 1.68
C ARG A 195 3.54 14.89 0.25
N ALA A 196 3.98 16.04 -0.26
CA ALA A 196 3.52 16.52 -1.57
C ALA A 196 3.94 15.62 -2.75
N PRO A 197 5.21 15.12 -2.81
CA PRO A 197 5.60 14.15 -3.84
C PRO A 197 4.76 12.88 -3.83
N GLN A 198 4.43 12.36 -2.63
CA GLN A 198 3.62 11.17 -2.46
C GLN A 198 2.17 11.39 -2.88
N ALA A 199 1.56 12.51 -2.48
CA ALA A 199 0.20 12.87 -2.86
C ALA A 199 0.04 13.01 -4.37
N PHE A 200 0.98 13.71 -5.02
CA PHE A 200 0.97 13.90 -6.48
C PHE A 200 1.14 12.56 -7.21
N SER A 201 2.11 11.75 -6.78
CA SER A 201 2.34 10.42 -7.36
C SER A 201 1.12 9.52 -7.22
N LEU A 202 0.45 9.54 -6.06
CA LEU A 202 -0.77 8.75 -5.84
C LEU A 202 -1.93 9.21 -6.74
N LEU A 203 -2.11 10.52 -6.91
CA LEU A 203 -3.17 11.09 -7.75
C LEU A 203 -3.05 10.60 -9.20
N ILE A 204 -1.86 10.72 -9.81
CA ILE A 204 -1.64 10.30 -11.20
C ILE A 204 -1.58 8.78 -11.31
N GLY A 205 -0.92 8.10 -10.37
CA GLY A 205 -0.80 6.65 -10.40
C GLY A 205 -2.15 5.93 -10.20
N THR A 206 -3.11 6.53 -9.50
CA THR A 206 -4.48 6.02 -9.41
C THR A 206 -5.16 6.01 -10.79
N ALA A 207 -4.98 7.08 -11.57
CA ALA A 207 -5.50 7.14 -12.95
C ALA A 207 -4.81 6.10 -13.85
N LEU A 208 -3.50 5.88 -13.66
CA LEU A 208 -2.76 4.85 -14.40
C LEU A 208 -3.29 3.44 -14.11
N VAL A 209 -3.59 3.13 -12.85
CA VAL A 209 -4.23 1.85 -12.47
C VAL A 209 -5.58 1.70 -13.16
N ALA A 210 -6.41 2.75 -13.17
CA ALA A 210 -7.69 2.72 -13.88
C ALA A 210 -7.53 2.43 -15.38
N LEU A 211 -6.52 3.05 -16.03
CA LEU A 211 -6.19 2.79 -17.43
C LEU A 211 -5.69 1.36 -17.66
N PHE A 212 -4.82 0.86 -16.78
CA PHE A 212 -4.33 -0.52 -16.85
C PHE A 212 -5.49 -1.52 -16.81
N LEU A 213 -6.39 -1.34 -15.83
CA LEU A 213 -7.56 -2.19 -15.65
C LEU A 213 -8.44 -2.18 -16.91
N LYS A 214 -8.67 -0.99 -17.49
CA LYS A 214 -9.45 -0.80 -18.72
C LYS A 214 -8.85 -1.49 -19.95
N PHE A 215 -7.53 -1.45 -20.12
CA PHE A 215 -6.88 -1.94 -21.34
C PHE A 215 -6.45 -3.39 -21.28
N LEU A 216 -6.02 -3.87 -20.12
CA LEU A 216 -5.40 -5.19 -19.97
C LEU A 216 -6.29 -6.13 -19.16
N THR A 217 -6.60 -5.77 -17.91
CA THR A 217 -7.27 -6.70 -16.98
C THR A 217 -8.64 -7.14 -17.48
N THR A 218 -9.48 -6.24 -18.00
CA THR A 218 -10.80 -6.62 -18.53
C THR A 218 -10.74 -7.44 -19.82
N LYS A 219 -9.58 -7.50 -20.49
CA LYS A 219 -9.36 -8.36 -21.66
C LYS A 219 -8.75 -9.71 -21.29
N LEU A 220 -7.88 -9.74 -20.29
CA LEU A 220 -7.18 -10.93 -19.81
C LEU A 220 -8.08 -11.82 -18.95
N TYR A 221 -9.03 -11.22 -18.23
CA TYR A 221 -9.92 -11.91 -17.30
C TYR A 221 -11.37 -11.46 -17.49
N PRO A 222 -12.00 -11.80 -18.62
CA PRO A 222 -13.40 -11.45 -18.86
C PRO A 222 -14.35 -12.17 -17.88
N ASP A 223 -14.02 -13.40 -17.49
CA ASP A 223 -14.93 -14.30 -16.76
C ASP A 223 -14.59 -14.49 -15.26
N ASP A 224 -13.35 -14.22 -14.82
CA ASP A 224 -12.88 -14.41 -13.41
C ASP A 224 -13.47 -13.41 -12.40
N VAL A 225 -14.46 -12.63 -12.81
CA VAL A 225 -15.05 -11.58 -11.99
C VAL A 225 -16.38 -12.10 -11.43
N LYS A 226 -16.42 -12.30 -10.11
CA LYS A 226 -17.58 -12.76 -9.31
C LYS A 226 -18.81 -11.82 -9.32
N VAL A 227 -18.81 -10.78 -10.15
CA VAL A 227 -19.95 -9.87 -10.32
C VAL A 227 -20.84 -10.46 -11.41
N LYS A 228 -22.09 -10.81 -11.08
CA LYS A 228 -23.03 -11.36 -12.07
C LYS A 228 -23.51 -10.24 -13.00
N ASP A 229 -23.53 -10.52 -14.30
CA ASP A 229 -24.17 -9.64 -15.27
C ASP A 229 -25.67 -9.99 -15.32
N GLU A 230 -26.54 -9.15 -14.77
CA GLU A 230 -27.96 -9.19 -15.14
C GLU A 230 -28.14 -8.37 -16.44
N SER A 231 -28.61 -9.05 -17.49
CA SER A 231 -28.72 -8.55 -18.86
C SER A 231 -29.87 -7.54 -19.10
N ASN A 232 -30.37 -6.83 -18.08
CA ASN A 232 -31.43 -5.84 -18.24
C ASN A 232 -30.97 -4.44 -17.84
N THR A 233 -30.53 -3.69 -18.84
CA THR A 233 -30.14 -2.27 -18.83
C THR A 233 -31.33 -1.30 -18.70
N ALA A 234 -32.24 -1.55 -17.77
CA ALA A 234 -33.09 -0.50 -17.24
C ALA A 234 -32.49 -0.07 -15.90
N SER A 235 -31.92 1.13 -15.82
CA SER A 235 -31.51 1.75 -14.56
C SER A 235 -32.69 1.66 -13.59
N ARG A 236 -32.67 0.70 -12.65
CA ARG A 236 -33.67 0.65 -11.60
C ARG A 236 -33.42 1.90 -10.77
N ASP A 237 -34.31 2.88 -10.89
CA ASP A 237 -34.34 4.04 -10.01
C ASP A 237 -34.85 3.54 -8.64
N ILE A 238 -34.04 2.70 -7.98
CA ILE A 238 -34.30 2.25 -6.63
C ILE A 238 -34.26 3.51 -5.78
N LYS A 239 -35.40 3.87 -5.18
CA LYS A 239 -35.45 4.93 -4.18
C LYS A 239 -34.63 4.48 -2.98
N VAL A 240 -33.33 4.76 -3.01
CA VAL A 240 -32.45 4.62 -1.86
C VAL A 240 -32.99 5.57 -0.80
N THR A 241 -33.50 5.00 0.29
CA THR A 241 -33.96 5.75 1.45
C THR A 241 -33.03 5.40 2.61
N ALA A 242 -32.61 6.42 3.35
CA ALA A 242 -31.72 6.24 4.49
C ALA A 242 -32.44 6.63 5.77
N PRO A 243 -32.26 5.88 6.87
CA PRO A 243 -32.86 6.23 8.15
C PRO A 243 -32.28 7.55 8.66
N VAL A 244 -33.09 8.34 9.39
CA VAL A 244 -32.66 9.63 9.97
C VAL A 244 -31.43 9.45 10.87
N LYS A 245 -31.37 8.33 11.59
CA LYS A 245 -30.21 7.94 12.40
C LYS A 245 -28.91 7.85 11.59
N GLY A 246 -28.99 7.39 10.34
CA GLY A 246 -27.85 7.28 9.43
C GLY A 246 -27.31 8.63 8.97
N TYR A 247 -28.18 9.63 8.76
CA TYR A 247 -27.72 10.99 8.47
C TYR A 247 -27.04 11.64 9.67
N ILE A 248 -27.57 11.43 10.87
CA ILE A 248 -27.00 11.97 12.11
C ILE A 248 -25.64 11.32 12.39
N SER A 249 -25.53 9.99 12.25
CA SER A 249 -24.25 9.29 12.44
C SER A 249 -23.19 9.71 11.42
N LEU A 250 -23.59 9.91 10.15
CA LEU A 250 -22.72 10.47 9.13
C LEU A 250 -22.25 11.89 9.47
N GLY A 251 -23.14 12.74 9.98
CA GLY A 251 -22.79 14.08 10.44
C GLY A 251 -21.76 14.05 11.57
N ILE A 252 -21.97 13.20 12.58
CA ILE A 252 -21.02 13.00 13.69
C ILE A 252 -19.67 12.52 13.15
N PHE A 253 -19.66 11.57 12.22
CA PHE A 253 -18.43 11.07 11.60
C PHE A 253 -17.66 12.18 10.87
N VAL A 254 -18.33 12.99 10.05
CA VAL A 254 -17.70 14.09 9.33
C VAL A 254 -17.11 15.12 10.29
N VAL A 255 -17.86 15.51 11.33
CA VAL A 255 -17.37 16.43 12.37
C VAL A 255 -16.16 15.83 13.09
N THR A 256 -16.22 14.55 13.45
CA THR A 256 -15.10 13.84 14.10
C THR A 256 -13.86 13.84 13.21
N LEU A 257 -14.03 13.59 11.92
CA LEU A 257 -12.94 13.54 10.94
C LEU A 257 -12.34 14.94 10.71
N VAL A 258 -13.15 16.01 10.69
CA VAL A 258 -12.68 17.41 10.64
C VAL A 258 -11.89 17.75 11.90
N VAL A 259 -12.41 17.44 13.09
CA VAL A 259 -11.71 17.67 14.36
C VAL A 259 -10.37 16.92 14.39
N ALA A 260 -10.36 15.68 13.91
CA ALA A 260 -9.16 14.85 13.82
C ALA A 260 -8.14 15.37 12.79
N LEU A 261 -8.59 15.91 11.65
CA LEU A 261 -7.71 16.38 10.58
C LEU A 261 -7.10 17.76 10.84
N PHE A 262 -7.88 18.68 11.41
CA PHE A 262 -7.44 20.05 11.64
C PHE A 262 -6.84 20.27 13.02
N GLU A 263 -6.66 19.19 13.81
CA GLU A 263 -6.11 19.25 15.16
C GLU A 263 -6.81 20.32 16.03
N VAL A 264 -8.14 20.46 15.88
CA VAL A 264 -8.93 21.55 16.49
C VAL A 264 -8.85 21.53 18.02
N LEU A 265 -8.65 20.35 18.61
CA LEU A 265 -8.49 20.14 20.05
C LEU A 265 -7.03 20.22 20.51
N GLY A 266 -6.10 20.69 19.66
CA GLY A 266 -4.67 20.67 19.91
C GLY A 266 -4.01 19.34 19.52
N LYS A 267 -2.81 19.07 20.07
CA LYS A 267 -2.01 17.86 19.81
C LYS A 267 -2.58 16.61 20.49
N VAL A 268 -3.82 16.28 20.19
CA VAL A 268 -4.46 15.06 20.69
C VAL A 268 -4.24 13.95 19.66
N PRO A 269 -3.82 12.73 20.09
CA PRO A 269 -3.70 11.60 19.18
C PRO A 269 -5.01 11.34 18.45
N VAL A 270 -4.95 11.15 17.12
CA VAL A 270 -6.10 10.96 16.20
C VAL A 270 -7.06 9.85 16.62
N GLN A 271 -6.55 8.83 17.32
CA GLN A 271 -7.37 7.77 17.90
C GLN A 271 -8.43 8.30 18.89
N THR A 272 -8.14 9.38 19.61
CA THR A 272 -9.03 9.94 20.65
C THR A 272 -10.31 10.52 20.05
N PRO A 273 -10.27 11.47 19.08
CA PRO A 273 -11.50 11.96 18.46
C PRO A 273 -12.26 10.83 17.76
N LEU A 274 -11.58 9.89 17.09
CA LEU A 274 -12.24 8.76 16.43
C LEU A 274 -12.98 7.84 17.41
N VAL A 275 -12.39 7.50 18.56
CA VAL A 275 -13.05 6.70 19.60
C VAL A 275 -14.22 7.45 20.21
N LEU A 276 -14.05 8.75 20.54
CA LEU A 276 -15.13 9.58 21.06
C LEU A 276 -16.28 9.71 20.07
N GLY A 277 -15.98 9.88 18.78
CA GLY A 277 -16.97 9.91 17.71
C GLY A 277 -17.72 8.58 17.59
N ALA A 278 -17.02 7.44 17.67
CA ALA A 278 -17.66 6.13 17.68
C ALA A 278 -18.62 5.95 18.87
N ILE A 279 -18.19 6.33 20.08
CA ILE A 279 -19.02 6.29 21.30
C ILE A 279 -20.25 7.20 21.13
N LEU A 280 -20.08 8.40 20.58
CA LEU A 280 -21.18 9.32 20.35
C LEU A 280 -22.20 8.75 19.35
N ILE A 281 -21.74 8.12 18.26
CA ILE A 281 -22.63 7.43 17.31
C ILE A 281 -23.38 6.29 18.01
N MET A 282 -22.69 5.49 18.84
CA MET A 282 -23.32 4.40 19.59
C MET A 282 -24.45 4.91 20.49
N ILE A 283 -24.22 5.99 21.23
CA ILE A 283 -25.21 6.60 22.13
C ILE A 283 -26.41 7.13 21.33
N VAL A 284 -26.17 7.87 20.25
CA VAL A 284 -27.23 8.52 19.47
C VAL A 284 -28.04 7.50 18.66
N ALA A 285 -27.40 6.52 18.04
CA ALA A 285 -28.07 5.50 17.24
C ALA A 285 -28.65 4.35 18.10
N LYS A 286 -28.26 4.26 19.39
CA LYS A 286 -28.56 3.18 20.33
C LYS A 286 -28.03 1.82 19.84
N LEU A 287 -26.73 1.78 19.54
CA LEU A 287 -26.04 0.58 19.07
C LEU A 287 -25.38 -0.17 20.23
N ASN A 288 -25.36 -1.50 20.13
CA ASN A 288 -24.61 -2.36 21.03
C ASN A 288 -23.18 -2.59 20.53
N LEU A 289 -22.31 -3.10 21.40
CA LEU A 289 -20.93 -3.46 21.04
C LEU A 289 -20.89 -4.59 20.00
N GLU A 290 -21.85 -5.51 20.06
CA GLU A 290 -21.99 -6.62 19.10
C GLU A 290 -22.27 -6.10 17.68
N ASP A 291 -23.11 -5.08 17.55
CA ASP A 291 -23.39 -4.42 16.27
C ASP A 291 -22.12 -3.81 15.67
N LEU A 292 -21.27 -3.21 16.50
CA LEU A 292 -19.95 -2.72 16.08
C LEU A 292 -19.04 -3.86 15.62
N MET A 293 -18.97 -4.95 16.40
CA MET A 293 -18.08 -6.07 16.12
C MET A 293 -18.44 -6.80 14.82
N SER A 294 -19.73 -6.86 14.47
CA SER A 294 -20.19 -7.42 13.20
C SER A 294 -19.63 -6.67 11.98
N GLY A 295 -19.33 -5.38 12.12
CA GLY A 295 -18.75 -4.53 11.06
C GLY A 295 -17.22 -4.47 11.04
N ILE A 296 -16.53 -5.04 12.05
CA ILE A 296 -15.06 -4.91 12.17
C ILE A 296 -14.36 -6.09 11.50
N ILE A 297 -13.55 -5.78 10.49
CA ILE A 297 -12.60 -6.74 9.92
C ILE A 297 -11.41 -6.85 10.89
N LEU A 298 -11.40 -7.86 11.77
CA LEU A 298 -10.32 -8.08 12.76
C LEU A 298 -8.99 -8.51 12.15
N MET A 299 -9.01 -9.17 10.99
CA MET A 299 -7.82 -9.74 10.35
C MET A 299 -6.69 -8.72 10.04
N PRO A 300 -6.96 -7.52 9.48
CA PRO A 300 -5.96 -6.46 9.36
C PRO A 300 -5.27 -6.09 10.66
N ALA A 301 -5.99 -6.02 11.78
CA ALA A 301 -5.43 -5.62 13.06
C ALA A 301 -4.45 -6.68 13.58
N THR A 302 -4.86 -7.96 13.59
CA THR A 302 -4.00 -9.06 14.03
C THR A 302 -2.77 -9.23 13.14
N ALA A 303 -2.91 -9.02 11.81
CA ALA A 303 -1.77 -9.01 10.90
C ALA A 303 -0.76 -7.91 11.22
N MET A 304 -1.23 -6.68 11.48
CA MET A 304 -0.33 -5.58 11.85
C MET A 304 0.37 -5.84 13.19
N VAL A 305 -0.35 -6.31 14.21
CA VAL A 305 0.25 -6.66 15.51
C VAL A 305 1.38 -7.67 15.33
N SER A 306 1.11 -8.76 14.61
CA SER A 306 2.12 -9.80 14.35
C SER A 306 3.33 -9.27 13.56
N GLY A 307 3.11 -8.40 12.59
CA GLY A 307 4.18 -7.81 11.78
C GLY A 307 5.06 -6.84 12.57
N PHE A 308 4.46 -5.97 13.39
CA PHE A 308 5.22 -5.07 14.27
C PHE A 308 5.99 -5.82 15.34
N LEU A 309 5.43 -6.91 15.88
CA LEU A 309 6.14 -7.80 16.81
C LEU A 309 7.37 -8.44 16.13
N ALA A 310 7.21 -8.94 14.90
CA ALA A 310 8.31 -9.52 14.14
C ALA A 310 9.40 -8.46 13.83
N ALA A 311 9.00 -7.25 13.40
CA ALA A 311 9.93 -6.15 13.16
C ALA A 311 10.65 -5.70 14.44
N GLY A 312 9.93 -5.59 15.57
CA GLY A 312 10.51 -5.27 16.87
C GLY A 312 11.50 -6.35 17.34
N SER A 313 11.22 -7.62 17.05
CA SER A 313 12.16 -8.72 17.33
C SER A 313 13.45 -8.59 16.52
N LEU A 314 13.37 -8.26 15.23
CA LEU A 314 14.55 -8.05 14.38
C LEU A 314 15.36 -6.83 14.79
N ALA A 315 14.70 -5.74 15.20
CA ALA A 315 15.39 -4.57 15.75
C ALA A 315 16.14 -4.93 17.04
N ALA A 316 15.50 -5.69 17.94
CA ALA A 316 16.10 -6.08 19.21
C ALA A 316 17.27 -7.06 19.06
N THR A 317 17.30 -7.88 17.99
CA THR A 317 18.35 -8.89 17.75
C THR A 317 19.45 -8.43 16.79
N GLY A 318 19.41 -7.19 16.29
CA GLY A 318 20.39 -6.66 15.32
C GLY A 318 20.18 -7.16 13.88
N GLY A 319 18.99 -7.69 13.55
CA GLY A 319 18.66 -8.17 12.21
C GLY A 319 18.65 -7.07 11.15
N PHE A 320 18.32 -5.83 11.51
CA PHE A 320 18.36 -4.69 10.57
C PHE A 320 19.78 -4.19 10.30
N ASP A 321 20.70 -4.30 11.26
CA ASP A 321 22.10 -3.98 11.05
C ASP A 321 22.74 -4.99 10.07
N ALA A 322 22.46 -6.27 10.27
CA ALA A 322 22.85 -7.34 9.34
C ALA A 322 22.30 -7.09 7.93
N LEU A 323 21.05 -6.63 7.82
CA LEU A 323 20.44 -6.28 6.53
C LEU A 323 21.15 -5.11 5.86
N GLY A 324 21.56 -4.09 6.62
CA GLY A 324 22.37 -2.97 6.11
C GLY A 324 23.72 -3.41 5.56
N LEU A 325 24.39 -4.34 6.23
CA LEU A 325 25.66 -4.93 5.76
C LEU A 325 25.47 -5.72 4.46
N ILE A 326 24.39 -6.50 4.34
CA ILE A 326 24.06 -7.22 3.10
C ILE A 326 23.89 -6.24 1.94
N PHE A 327 23.14 -5.15 2.13
CA PHE A 327 22.96 -4.15 1.09
C PHE A 327 24.27 -3.46 0.72
N ASN A 328 25.11 -3.11 1.69
CA ASN A 328 26.42 -2.54 1.41
C ASN A 328 27.29 -3.51 0.59
N GLY A 329 27.25 -4.81 0.91
CA GLY A 329 27.92 -5.85 0.13
C GLY A 329 27.39 -5.94 -1.31
N VAL A 330 26.07 -5.89 -1.50
CA VAL A 330 25.44 -5.89 -2.82
C VAL A 330 25.83 -4.65 -3.63
N ALA A 331 25.95 -3.48 -2.99
CA ALA A 331 26.37 -2.24 -3.64
C ALA A 331 27.78 -2.33 -4.25
N GLY A 332 28.66 -3.15 -3.67
CA GLY A 332 30.01 -3.41 -4.19
C GLY A 332 30.09 -4.42 -5.33
N THR A 333 28.97 -5.01 -5.77
CA THR A 333 28.94 -5.99 -6.87
C THR A 333 28.72 -5.33 -8.24
N TRP A 334 28.62 -6.14 -9.29
CA TRP A 334 28.29 -5.70 -10.66
C TRP A 334 26.98 -4.91 -10.75
N LEU A 335 26.05 -5.13 -9.81
CA LEU A 335 24.78 -4.42 -9.73
C LEU A 335 24.94 -2.95 -9.28
N GLY A 336 26.04 -2.64 -8.58
CA GLY A 336 26.37 -1.31 -8.08
C GLY A 336 25.34 -0.73 -7.09
N THR A 337 25.60 0.50 -6.64
CA THR A 337 24.70 1.25 -5.76
C THR A 337 23.37 1.56 -6.46
N ALA A 338 23.39 1.87 -7.77
CA ALA A 338 22.19 2.21 -8.54
C ALA A 338 21.21 1.04 -8.66
N GLY A 339 21.70 -0.16 -9.00
CA GLY A 339 20.86 -1.34 -9.09
C GLY A 339 20.39 -1.84 -7.72
N MET A 340 21.23 -1.73 -6.69
CA MET A 340 20.82 -1.99 -5.30
C MET A 340 19.66 -1.07 -4.88
N ILE A 341 19.74 0.24 -5.14
CA ILE A 341 18.68 1.20 -4.81
C ILE A 341 17.40 0.88 -5.58
N ALA A 342 17.50 0.52 -6.87
CA ALA A 342 16.35 0.12 -7.66
C ALA A 342 15.62 -1.08 -7.04
N ILE A 343 16.36 -2.10 -6.55
CA ILE A 343 15.76 -3.23 -5.85
C ILE A 343 15.20 -2.82 -4.49
N LEU A 344 15.94 -2.02 -3.71
CA LEU A 344 15.56 -1.59 -2.37
C LEU A 344 14.28 -0.75 -2.37
N VAL A 345 14.15 0.18 -3.31
CA VAL A 345 12.90 0.94 -3.51
C VAL A 345 11.75 -0.02 -3.80
N GLN A 346 12.00 -1.12 -4.52
CA GLN A 346 11.01 -2.10 -4.95
C GLN A 346 10.75 -3.27 -3.97
N VAL A 347 11.54 -3.40 -2.91
CA VAL A 347 11.50 -4.55 -1.98
C VAL A 347 10.10 -4.78 -1.39
N GLN A 348 9.36 -3.70 -1.17
CA GLN A 348 8.02 -3.69 -0.59
C GLN A 348 6.96 -4.30 -1.50
N THR A 349 7.14 -4.18 -2.81
CA THR A 349 6.24 -4.75 -3.81
C THR A 349 6.71 -6.15 -4.23
N ILE A 350 8.01 -6.45 -4.07
CA ILE A 350 8.58 -7.80 -4.18
C ILE A 350 8.14 -8.69 -3.00
N LEU A 351 8.05 -8.14 -1.79
CA LEU A 351 7.58 -8.84 -0.60
C LEU A 351 6.33 -8.13 -0.05
N PRO A 352 5.20 -8.16 -0.78
CA PRO A 352 4.04 -7.38 -0.42
C PRO A 352 3.38 -7.98 0.82
N LEU A 353 3.58 -7.33 1.97
CA LEU A 353 2.86 -7.61 3.20
C LEU A 353 1.50 -6.92 3.21
N SER A 354 0.63 -7.34 4.13
CA SER A 354 -0.69 -6.73 4.31
C SER A 354 -0.59 -5.22 4.62
N CYS A 355 0.41 -4.81 5.42
CA CYS A 355 0.60 -3.41 5.78
C CYS A 355 2.01 -2.93 5.47
N SER A 356 2.10 -1.84 4.71
CA SER A 356 3.32 -1.14 4.33
C SER A 356 4.17 -0.76 5.52
N ARG A 357 3.51 -0.35 6.62
CA ARG A 357 4.16 0.11 7.86
C ARG A 357 5.07 -0.95 8.49
N ILE A 358 4.77 -2.24 8.30
CA ILE A 358 5.56 -3.33 8.90
C ILE A 358 7.00 -3.28 8.36
N LEU A 359 7.14 -3.36 7.04
CA LEU A 359 8.45 -3.30 6.41
C LEU A 359 9.00 -1.87 6.37
N THR A 360 8.17 -0.83 6.33
CA THR A 360 8.69 0.54 6.38
C THR A 360 9.39 0.85 7.71
N ALA A 361 8.85 0.39 8.84
CA ALA A 361 9.50 0.52 10.14
C ALA A 361 10.87 -0.20 10.17
N ALA A 362 11.02 -1.28 9.41
CA ALA A 362 12.26 -2.05 9.29
C ALA A 362 13.31 -1.39 8.37
N PHE A 363 12.88 -0.95 7.18
CA PHE A 363 13.80 -0.53 6.12
C PHE A 363 14.09 0.98 6.09
N VAL A 364 13.27 1.84 6.71
CA VAL A 364 13.59 3.28 6.81
C VAL A 364 14.87 3.53 7.61
N PRO A 365 15.10 2.88 8.77
CA PRO A 365 16.39 2.96 9.46
C PRO A 365 17.56 2.52 8.56
N VAL A 366 17.38 1.43 7.80
CA VAL A 366 18.40 0.94 6.86
C VAL A 366 18.68 1.96 5.76
N LEU A 367 17.65 2.58 5.19
CA LEU A 367 17.81 3.67 4.21
C LEU A 367 18.57 4.85 4.80
N TYR A 368 18.32 5.20 6.05
CA TYR A 368 19.04 6.27 6.73
C TYR A 368 20.53 5.92 6.94
N LEU A 369 20.83 4.66 7.28
CA LEU A 369 22.20 4.15 7.37
C LEU A 369 22.94 4.19 6.02
N LEU A 370 22.24 4.14 4.89
CA LEU A 370 22.86 4.33 3.56
C LEU A 370 23.21 5.81 3.27
N GLY A 371 22.68 6.74 4.07
CA GLY A 371 22.95 8.16 3.97
C GLY A 371 24.25 8.61 4.64
N PRO A 372 24.45 9.93 4.79
CA PRO A 372 25.68 10.51 5.35
C PRO A 372 25.96 10.13 6.80
N ALA A 373 24.93 9.71 7.55
CA ALA A 373 25.06 9.32 8.96
C ALA A 373 25.58 7.89 9.16
N GLY A 374 25.66 7.09 8.09
CA GLY A 374 26.15 5.71 8.15
C GLY A 374 27.23 5.45 7.10
N THR A 375 26.92 4.67 6.07
CA THR A 375 27.88 4.24 5.05
C THR A 375 28.26 5.35 4.06
N GLY A 376 27.52 6.45 4.00
CA GLY A 376 27.79 7.57 3.10
C GLY A 376 27.58 7.25 1.62
N LEU A 377 26.91 6.14 1.28
CA LEU A 377 26.64 5.74 -0.11
C LEU A 377 25.73 6.74 -0.83
N LEU A 378 24.90 7.47 -0.08
CA LEU A 378 24.00 8.50 -0.60
C LEU A 378 24.21 9.83 0.11
N THR A 379 24.20 10.91 -0.66
CA THR A 379 24.06 12.27 -0.11
C THR A 379 22.69 12.47 0.53
N ALA A 380 22.53 13.46 1.40
CA ALA A 380 21.24 13.77 2.02
C ALA A 380 20.13 14.08 0.99
N THR A 381 20.50 14.64 -0.17
CA THR A 381 19.55 14.94 -1.26
C THR A 381 19.15 13.67 -2.00
N GLN A 382 20.10 12.80 -2.34
CA GLN A 382 19.79 11.51 -2.96
C GLN A 382 18.95 10.64 -2.02
N LEU A 383 19.28 10.62 -0.73
CA LEU A 383 18.50 9.92 0.28
C LEU A 383 17.04 10.39 0.31
N ALA A 384 16.79 11.70 0.23
CA ALA A 384 15.43 12.23 0.25
C ALA A 384 14.63 11.82 -1.00
N ILE A 385 15.27 11.79 -2.18
CA ILE A 385 14.65 11.31 -3.44
C ILE A 385 14.33 9.80 -3.33
N VAL A 386 15.29 8.99 -2.88
CA VAL A 386 15.11 7.55 -2.67
C VAL A 386 14.03 7.28 -1.62
N MET A 387 14.00 8.03 -0.53
CA MET A 387 13.01 7.91 0.54
C MET A 387 11.60 8.22 0.03
N SER A 388 11.44 9.27 -0.78
CA SER A 388 10.16 9.62 -1.41
C SER A 388 9.66 8.47 -2.31
N ALA A 389 10.54 7.95 -3.17
CA ALA A 389 10.25 6.82 -4.05
C ALA A 389 9.90 5.54 -3.27
N TYR A 390 10.67 5.25 -2.22
CA TYR A 390 10.47 4.10 -1.35
C TYR A 390 9.13 4.17 -0.60
N ILE A 391 8.78 5.31 0.01
CA ILE A 391 7.57 5.42 0.83
C ILE A 391 6.31 5.30 -0.04
N ILE A 392 6.27 5.94 -1.22
CA ILE A 392 5.09 5.78 -2.09
C ILE A 392 4.96 4.34 -2.57
N ASN A 393 6.07 3.66 -2.86
CA ASN A 393 6.02 2.26 -3.23
C ASN A 393 5.53 1.38 -2.06
N ALA A 394 6.11 1.60 -0.88
CA ALA A 394 5.74 0.90 0.33
C ALA A 394 4.24 1.06 0.63
N THR A 395 3.75 2.29 0.71
CA THR A 395 2.36 2.57 1.05
C THR A 395 1.38 1.92 0.08
N THR A 396 1.75 1.86 -1.19
CA THR A 396 0.91 1.32 -2.24
C THR A 396 1.06 -0.19 -2.43
N SER A 397 2.12 -0.82 -1.89
CA SER A 397 2.34 -2.28 -1.94
C SER A 397 1.37 -3.09 -1.09
N CYS A 398 0.63 -2.45 -0.16
CA CYS A 398 -0.47 -3.09 0.57
C CYS A 398 -1.55 -3.60 -0.39
N GLY A 399 -1.74 -2.94 -1.54
CA GLY A 399 -2.72 -3.30 -2.56
C GLY A 399 -2.47 -4.70 -3.13
N PRO A 400 -1.34 -4.96 -3.81
CA PRO A 400 -1.07 -6.24 -4.47
C PRO A 400 -0.71 -7.40 -3.53
N SER A 401 -0.75 -7.22 -2.21
CA SER A 401 -0.39 -8.29 -1.27
C SER A 401 -1.39 -9.45 -1.33
N PRO A 402 -0.92 -10.71 -1.50
CA PRO A 402 -1.77 -11.90 -1.46
C PRO A 402 -2.12 -12.31 -0.01
N LEU A 403 -1.61 -11.60 0.99
CA LEU A 403 -1.71 -11.95 2.40
C LEU A 403 -2.78 -11.11 3.11
N GLY A 404 -3.95 -10.97 2.48
CA GLY A 404 -5.01 -10.06 2.92
C GLY A 404 -4.70 -8.60 2.56
N GLY A 405 -4.08 -8.39 1.40
CA GLY A 405 -3.85 -7.07 0.82
C GLY A 405 -5.13 -6.38 0.39
N GLY A 406 -5.00 -5.09 0.11
CA GLY A 406 -6.11 -4.24 -0.25
C GLY A 406 -6.81 -4.62 -1.56
N GLY A 407 -6.07 -5.18 -2.53
CA GLY A 407 -6.66 -5.71 -3.77
C GLY A 407 -7.63 -6.86 -3.53
N MET A 408 -7.34 -7.70 -2.54
CA MET A 408 -8.22 -8.83 -2.18
C MET A 408 -9.50 -8.34 -1.51
N MET A 409 -9.40 -7.32 -0.65
CA MET A 409 -10.57 -6.63 -0.10
C MET A 409 -11.42 -6.00 -1.20
N ALA A 410 -10.78 -5.39 -2.20
CA ALA A 410 -11.42 -4.80 -3.36
C ALA A 410 -12.03 -5.83 -4.32
N GLU A 411 -11.61 -7.09 -4.24
CA GLU A 411 -12.19 -8.23 -4.96
C GLU A 411 -13.25 -8.96 -4.13
N GLY A 412 -13.51 -8.55 -2.88
CA GLY A 412 -14.42 -9.23 -1.97
C GLY A 412 -13.90 -10.59 -1.46
N ALA A 413 -12.61 -10.85 -1.58
CA ALA A 413 -11.99 -12.14 -1.22
C ALA A 413 -11.18 -12.03 0.08
N ILE A 414 -11.39 -12.99 1.00
CA ILE A 414 -10.69 -13.08 2.30
C ILE A 414 -9.31 -13.75 2.14
N ARG A 415 -9.18 -14.63 1.14
CA ARG A 415 -7.92 -15.12 0.57
C ARG A 415 -8.14 -15.23 -0.94
N ALA A 416 -7.25 -14.66 -1.73
CA ALA A 416 -7.32 -14.56 -3.16
C ALA A 416 -6.07 -15.28 -3.64
N GLU A 417 -6.31 -16.53 -3.98
CA GLU A 417 -5.44 -17.25 -4.88
C GLU A 417 -5.55 -16.67 -6.31
N THR A 418 -6.48 -15.71 -6.55
CA THR A 418 -7.05 -15.33 -7.87
C THR A 418 -7.16 -13.80 -8.10
N GLY A 419 -6.15 -13.02 -7.71
CA GLY A 419 -6.28 -11.54 -7.76
C GLY A 419 -6.06 -10.92 -9.14
N TYR A 420 -7.11 -10.64 -9.91
CA TYR A 420 -7.04 -9.98 -11.23
C TYR A 420 -6.64 -8.50 -11.14
N LEU A 421 -6.85 -7.84 -9.98
CA LEU A 421 -6.39 -6.47 -9.73
C LEU A 421 -4.88 -6.40 -9.41
N ARG A 422 -4.30 -7.52 -8.98
CA ARG A 422 -2.93 -7.59 -8.48
C ARG A 422 -1.87 -7.15 -9.50
N PRO A 423 -1.89 -7.61 -10.77
CA PRO A 423 -0.91 -7.17 -11.75
C PRO A 423 -0.96 -5.66 -12.00
N ALA A 424 -2.16 -5.07 -12.05
CA ALA A 424 -2.34 -3.63 -12.23
C ALA A 424 -1.74 -2.84 -11.06
N PHE A 425 -1.97 -3.29 -9.83
CA PHE A 425 -1.43 -2.65 -8.64
C PHE A 425 0.09 -2.80 -8.54
N SER A 426 0.62 -4.01 -8.78
CA SER A 426 2.07 -4.24 -8.77
C SER A 426 2.78 -3.42 -9.85
N PHE A 427 2.24 -3.40 -11.07
CA PHE A 427 2.83 -2.66 -12.18
C PHE A 427 2.87 -1.15 -11.90
N ALA A 428 1.77 -0.56 -11.41
CA ALA A 428 1.76 0.87 -11.07
C ALA A 428 2.71 1.22 -9.91
N SER A 429 2.88 0.30 -8.94
CA SER A 429 3.84 0.44 -7.84
C SER A 429 5.28 0.35 -8.33
N LEU A 430 5.55 -0.48 -9.34
CA LEU A 430 6.87 -0.65 -9.93
C LEU A 430 7.23 0.50 -10.87
N ALA A 431 6.44 0.67 -11.93
CA ALA A 431 6.88 1.37 -13.14
C ALA A 431 6.65 2.88 -13.12
N PHE A 432 5.89 3.42 -12.16
CA PHE A 432 5.38 4.79 -12.29
C PHE A 432 5.39 5.59 -10.99
N MET A 433 4.76 5.08 -9.93
CA MET A 433 4.61 5.85 -8.69
C MET A 433 5.95 6.25 -8.03
N PRO A 434 6.96 5.36 -7.92
CA PRO A 434 8.24 5.72 -7.30
C PRO A 434 8.98 6.79 -8.11
N ILE A 435 8.93 6.70 -9.45
CA ILE A 435 9.57 7.66 -10.34
C ILE A 435 8.93 9.04 -10.18
N LEU A 436 7.60 9.13 -10.20
CA LEU A 436 6.91 10.40 -10.01
C LEU A 436 7.23 11.06 -8.67
N ALA A 437 7.25 10.25 -7.60
CA ALA A 437 7.61 10.76 -6.28
C ALA A 437 9.08 11.21 -6.24
N ALA A 438 9.98 10.54 -6.96
CA ALA A 438 11.38 10.96 -7.11
C ALA A 438 11.51 12.26 -7.93
N VAL A 439 10.81 12.39 -9.06
CA VAL A 439 10.82 13.59 -9.93
C VAL A 439 10.33 14.82 -9.16
N VAL A 440 9.16 14.71 -8.52
CA VAL A 440 8.60 15.83 -7.74
C VAL A 440 9.51 16.19 -6.58
N MET A 441 10.08 15.19 -5.89
CA MET A 441 11.02 15.45 -4.80
C MET A 441 12.30 16.17 -5.30
N LYS A 442 12.85 15.74 -6.44
CA LYS A 442 13.99 16.39 -7.07
C LYS A 442 13.71 17.87 -7.37
N VAL A 443 12.53 18.18 -7.89
CA VAL A 443 12.15 19.57 -8.24
C VAL A 443 11.80 20.42 -7.04
N MET A 444 11.11 19.88 -6.02
CA MET A 444 10.84 20.62 -4.78
C MET A 444 12.11 21.03 -4.05
N LYS A 445 13.17 20.21 -4.13
CA LYS A 445 14.50 20.50 -3.56
C LYS A 445 15.21 21.68 -4.22
N PHE A 446 15.05 21.89 -5.53
CA PHE A 446 15.66 23.04 -6.21
C PHE A 446 15.14 24.40 -5.68
N ASN A 447 13.93 24.44 -5.11
CA ASN A 447 13.31 25.68 -4.64
C ASN A 447 13.33 25.88 -3.10
N THR A 448 13.75 24.88 -2.31
CA THR A 448 13.79 24.98 -0.83
C THR A 448 15.19 25.09 -0.24
N PHE A 449 16.25 24.90 -1.04
CA PHE A 449 17.65 25.00 -0.60
C PHE A 449 18.48 26.05 -1.35
N HIS A 450 17.97 26.59 -2.45
CA HIS A 450 18.42 27.83 -3.08
C HIS A 450 17.18 28.71 -3.28
N GLU A 451 17.38 30.01 -3.23
CA GLU A 451 16.39 31.09 -3.23
C GLU A 451 15.12 30.82 -4.05
N ALA A 452 14.01 31.38 -3.58
CA ALA A 452 12.69 31.32 -4.18
C ALA A 452 12.63 31.99 -5.57
N THR A 453 13.25 31.37 -6.56
CA THR A 453 12.86 31.51 -7.95
C THR A 453 12.24 30.18 -8.35
N THR A 454 10.91 30.11 -8.32
CA THR A 454 10.17 29.09 -9.06
C THR A 454 10.52 29.25 -10.54
N SER A 455 11.62 28.65 -10.97
CA SER A 455 11.96 28.66 -12.39
C SER A 455 10.88 27.85 -13.08
N LEU A 456 10.12 28.52 -13.95
CA LEU A 456 9.07 27.91 -14.76
C LEU A 456 9.61 26.65 -15.48
N GLY A 457 10.91 26.65 -15.81
CA GLY A 457 11.65 25.52 -16.36
C GLY A 457 11.70 24.26 -15.47
N ALA A 458 11.87 24.37 -14.15
CA ALA A 458 11.88 23.19 -13.28
C ALA A 458 10.49 22.54 -13.20
N SER A 459 9.42 23.35 -13.17
CA SER A 459 8.04 22.85 -13.20
C SER A 459 7.68 22.23 -14.57
N LEU A 460 8.13 22.85 -15.66
CA LEU A 460 7.99 22.30 -17.02
C LEU A 460 8.68 20.94 -17.15
N ASN A 461 9.86 20.75 -16.55
CA ASN A 461 10.55 19.46 -16.57
C ASN A 461 9.77 18.35 -15.84
N VAL A 462 9.15 18.63 -14.70
CA VAL A 462 8.27 17.64 -14.03
C VAL A 462 7.10 17.26 -14.92
N ILE A 463 6.45 18.26 -15.52
CA ILE A 463 5.29 18.04 -16.39
C ILE A 463 5.72 17.23 -17.61
N LEU A 464 6.82 17.59 -18.25
CA LEU A 464 7.34 16.89 -19.42
C LEU A 464 7.67 15.42 -19.10
N ILE A 465 8.42 15.15 -18.03
CA ILE A 465 8.76 13.79 -17.63
C ILE A 465 7.48 12.99 -17.30
N THR A 466 6.52 13.61 -16.62
CA THR A 466 5.23 12.97 -16.28
C THR A 466 4.43 12.62 -17.54
N VAL A 467 4.33 13.55 -18.48
CA VAL A 467 3.62 13.36 -19.76
C VAL A 467 4.30 12.29 -20.60
N VAL A 468 5.63 12.31 -20.70
CA VAL A 468 6.40 11.29 -21.43
C VAL A 468 6.19 9.91 -20.81
N LEU A 469 6.31 9.78 -19.48
CA LEU A 469 6.06 8.53 -18.77
C LEU A 469 4.64 8.02 -19.00
N LEU A 470 3.65 8.89 -18.92
CA LEU A 470 2.25 8.53 -19.15
C LEU A 470 2.03 8.07 -20.60
N ALA A 471 2.59 8.79 -21.57
CA ALA A 471 2.50 8.45 -22.99
C ALA A 471 3.14 7.09 -23.30
N VAL A 472 4.36 6.85 -22.80
CA VAL A 472 5.07 5.57 -22.96
C VAL A 472 4.25 4.41 -22.40
N ASN A 473 3.68 4.57 -21.19
CA ASN A 473 2.86 3.51 -20.58
C ASN A 473 1.55 3.28 -21.33
N ILE A 474 0.88 4.34 -21.82
CA ILE A 474 -0.35 4.18 -22.61
C ILE A 474 -0.07 3.45 -23.92
N VAL A 475 1.04 3.80 -24.60
CA VAL A 475 1.47 3.13 -25.84
C VAL A 475 1.77 1.65 -25.54
N LEU A 476 2.53 1.39 -24.47
CA LEU A 476 2.85 0.04 -24.01
C LEU A 476 1.58 -0.78 -23.75
N PHE A 477 0.61 -0.23 -23.01
CA PHE A 477 -0.66 -0.91 -22.72
C PHE A 477 -1.47 -1.18 -23.99
N LYS A 478 -1.50 -0.25 -24.95
CA LYS A 478 -2.19 -0.44 -26.24
C LYS A 478 -1.56 -1.55 -27.07
N ILE A 479 -0.22 -1.55 -27.20
CA ILE A 479 0.51 -2.58 -27.94
C ILE A 479 0.22 -3.95 -27.32
N LEU A 480 0.37 -4.07 -26.00
CA LEU A 480 0.16 -5.32 -25.28
C LEU A 480 -1.31 -5.78 -25.32
N ALA A 481 -2.26 -4.85 -25.17
CA ALA A 481 -3.68 -5.15 -25.28
C ALA A 481 -4.08 -5.63 -26.68
N ASN A 482 -3.34 -5.24 -27.72
CA ASN A 482 -3.52 -5.75 -29.08
C ASN A 482 -2.91 -7.14 -29.25
N MET A 483 -1.74 -7.40 -28.65
CA MET A 483 -1.08 -8.71 -28.65
C MET A 483 -1.89 -9.78 -27.90
N VAL A 484 -2.60 -9.40 -26.83
CA VAL A 484 -3.54 -10.29 -26.13
C VAL A 484 -4.72 -10.66 -27.03
N THR A 485 -5.32 -9.68 -27.72
CA THR A 485 -6.48 -9.93 -28.60
C THR A 485 -6.14 -10.71 -29.87
N SER A 486 -4.89 -10.64 -30.34
CA SER A 486 -4.44 -11.40 -31.51
C SER A 486 -4.08 -12.86 -31.19
N GLY A 487 -4.15 -13.27 -29.91
CA GLY A 487 -3.82 -14.64 -29.49
C GLY A 487 -2.34 -15.00 -29.63
N GLN A 488 -1.46 -14.04 -29.89
CA GLN A 488 -0.06 -14.29 -30.25
C GLN A 488 0.84 -14.63 -29.05
N VAL A 489 0.45 -14.27 -27.82
CA VAL A 489 1.31 -14.38 -26.63
C VAL A 489 0.51 -14.82 -25.42
N THR A 490 1.07 -15.75 -24.63
CA THR A 490 0.44 -16.19 -23.38
C THR A 490 0.44 -15.06 -22.33
N PRO A 491 -0.58 -14.97 -21.46
CA PRO A 491 -0.66 -13.95 -20.41
C PRO A 491 0.60 -13.81 -19.55
N ARG A 492 1.29 -14.93 -19.30
CA ARG A 492 2.51 -14.97 -18.50
C ARG A 492 3.69 -14.28 -19.19
N ILE A 493 3.92 -14.57 -20.47
CA ILE A 493 5.01 -13.93 -21.24
C ILE A 493 4.73 -12.43 -21.38
N LEU A 494 3.46 -12.05 -21.56
CA LEU A 494 3.03 -10.65 -21.57
C LEU A 494 3.42 -9.92 -20.28
N TYR A 495 3.13 -10.51 -19.11
CA TYR A 495 3.51 -9.91 -17.82
C TYR A 495 5.03 -9.83 -17.65
N PHE A 496 5.79 -10.84 -18.07
CA PHE A 496 7.26 -10.79 -18.05
C PHE A 496 7.82 -9.63 -18.86
N ILE A 497 7.35 -9.47 -20.11
CA ILE A 497 7.77 -8.37 -20.99
C ILE A 497 7.41 -7.03 -20.36
N LEU A 498 6.16 -6.89 -19.93
CA LEU A 498 5.62 -5.66 -19.36
C LEU A 498 6.41 -5.23 -18.10
N PHE A 499 6.58 -6.13 -17.13
CA PHE A 499 7.29 -5.82 -15.88
C PHE A 499 8.79 -5.65 -16.08
N SER A 500 9.40 -6.36 -17.04
CA SER A 500 10.80 -6.14 -17.40
C SER A 500 11.02 -4.75 -17.98
N ILE A 501 10.18 -4.32 -18.93
CA ILE A 501 10.28 -3.00 -19.55
C ILE A 501 9.97 -1.91 -18.51
N GLY A 502 8.88 -2.05 -17.77
CA GLY A 502 8.50 -1.09 -16.72
C GLY A 502 9.54 -1.00 -15.61
N GLY A 503 10.11 -2.15 -15.21
CA GLY A 503 11.21 -2.24 -14.26
C GLY A 503 12.49 -1.56 -14.77
N ALA A 504 12.92 -1.87 -16.00
CA ALA A 504 14.10 -1.26 -16.62
C ALA A 504 14.00 0.27 -16.67
N ILE A 505 12.87 0.78 -17.16
CA ILE A 505 12.60 2.23 -17.24
C ILE A 505 12.61 2.82 -15.84
N SER A 506 11.92 2.21 -14.87
CA SER A 506 11.89 2.73 -13.51
C SER A 506 13.25 2.75 -12.83
N GLY A 507 14.03 1.69 -12.96
CA GLY A 507 15.34 1.60 -12.34
C GLY A 507 16.34 2.57 -12.97
N GLY A 508 16.36 2.65 -14.30
CA GLY A 508 17.23 3.59 -15.02
C GLY A 508 16.87 5.05 -14.76
N MET A 509 15.57 5.38 -14.74
CA MET A 509 15.11 6.74 -14.41
C MET A 509 15.39 7.10 -12.95
N LEU A 510 15.23 6.16 -12.02
CA LEU A 510 15.56 6.42 -10.62
C LEU A 510 17.06 6.73 -10.46
N ALA A 511 17.93 5.96 -11.11
CA ALA A 511 19.38 6.21 -11.12
C ALA A 511 19.71 7.61 -11.70
N TYR A 512 19.08 7.98 -12.81
CA TYR A 512 19.22 9.32 -13.39
C TYR A 512 18.73 10.43 -12.44
N LEU A 513 17.61 10.22 -11.74
CA LEU A 513 17.03 11.21 -10.84
C LEU A 513 17.87 11.45 -9.59
N ILE A 514 18.60 10.44 -9.11
CA ILE A 514 19.55 10.58 -8.00
C ILE A 514 20.94 11.07 -8.45
N ASP A 515 21.06 11.65 -9.65
CA ASP A 515 22.30 12.22 -10.19
C ASP A 515 23.43 11.20 -10.43
N MET A 516 23.09 9.92 -10.58
CA MET A 516 24.01 8.89 -11.07
C MET A 516 24.01 8.89 -12.60
N THR A 517 24.69 9.87 -13.18
CA THR A 517 24.60 10.19 -14.62
C THR A 517 25.46 9.32 -15.52
N SER A 518 26.37 8.50 -14.97
CA SER A 518 27.18 7.61 -15.78
C SER A 518 26.32 6.53 -16.45
N ILE A 519 26.60 6.23 -17.71
CA ILE A 519 25.86 5.22 -18.48
C ILE A 519 25.85 3.87 -17.73
N ILE A 520 26.97 3.49 -17.11
CA ILE A 520 27.09 2.26 -16.33
C ILE A 520 26.09 2.24 -15.17
N GLN A 521 25.97 3.33 -14.40
CA GLN A 521 25.04 3.40 -13.29
C GLN A 521 23.58 3.39 -13.74
N ILE A 522 23.25 4.03 -14.87
CA ILE A 522 21.89 3.98 -15.43
C ILE A 522 21.55 2.55 -15.86
N VAL A 523 22.48 1.85 -16.52
CA VAL A 523 22.32 0.44 -16.92
C VAL A 523 22.19 -0.46 -15.69
N GLN A 524 23.00 -0.26 -14.66
CA GLN A 524 22.89 -0.95 -13.38
C GLN A 524 21.52 -0.74 -12.72
N GLY A 525 21.05 0.50 -12.68
CA GLY A 525 19.69 0.83 -12.23
C GLY A 525 18.63 0.09 -13.02
N ALA A 526 18.73 0.10 -14.35
CA ALA A 526 17.80 -0.62 -15.23
C ALA A 526 17.81 -2.13 -14.97
N ILE A 527 18.99 -2.76 -14.82
CA ILE A 527 19.08 -4.19 -14.52
C ILE A 527 18.47 -4.51 -13.14
N GLY A 528 18.75 -3.70 -12.12
CA GLY A 528 18.11 -3.83 -10.80
C GLY A 528 16.58 -3.74 -10.90
N GLY A 529 16.07 -2.84 -11.73
CA GLY A 529 14.65 -2.70 -12.04
C GLY A 529 14.06 -3.91 -12.77
N VAL A 530 14.76 -4.50 -13.75
CA VAL A 530 14.36 -5.73 -14.43
C VAL A 530 14.28 -6.90 -13.45
N ILE A 531 15.29 -7.04 -12.59
CA ILE A 531 15.31 -8.07 -11.54
C ILE A 531 14.07 -7.92 -10.64
N ALA A 532 13.82 -6.70 -10.15
CA ALA A 532 12.64 -6.40 -9.33
C ALA A 532 11.33 -6.73 -10.05
N GLY A 533 11.20 -6.32 -11.32
CA GLY A 533 10.02 -6.61 -12.13
C GLY A 533 9.78 -8.10 -12.32
N ASN A 534 10.82 -8.86 -12.64
CA ASN A 534 10.72 -10.31 -12.83
C ASN A 534 10.37 -11.03 -11.53
N LEU A 535 10.93 -10.61 -10.39
CA LEU A 535 10.55 -11.15 -9.08
C LEU A 535 9.07 -10.91 -8.78
N MET A 536 8.51 -9.75 -9.16
CA MET A 536 7.08 -9.49 -8.99
C MET A 536 6.21 -10.37 -9.89
N VAL A 537 6.63 -10.63 -11.14
CA VAL A 537 5.89 -11.49 -12.07
C VAL A 537 5.78 -12.92 -11.55
N LEU A 538 6.83 -13.44 -10.89
CA LEU A 538 6.79 -14.76 -10.26
C LEU A 538 5.68 -14.89 -9.21
N MET A 539 5.20 -13.77 -8.67
CA MET A 539 4.12 -13.74 -7.71
C MET A 539 2.74 -13.47 -8.33
N THR A 540 2.64 -13.16 -9.63
CA THR A 540 1.34 -12.94 -10.30
C THR A 540 0.60 -14.26 -10.55
N PRO A 541 -0.76 -14.25 -10.60
CA PRO A 541 -1.54 -15.48 -10.79
C PRO A 541 -1.18 -16.22 -12.08
N ARG A 542 -1.06 -17.55 -12.01
CA ARG A 542 -0.84 -18.41 -13.19
C ARG A 542 -2.20 -18.72 -13.81
N GLY A 543 -2.54 -18.04 -14.89
CA GLY A 543 -3.86 -18.12 -15.54
C GLY A 543 -4.26 -19.48 -16.16
N GLN A 544 -3.71 -20.63 -15.73
CA GLN A 544 -4.04 -21.95 -16.29
C GLN A 544 -4.39 -23.04 -15.27
N GLU A 545 -4.31 -22.79 -13.95
CA GLU A 545 -4.75 -23.77 -12.93
C GLU A 545 -6.26 -23.63 -12.56
N TYR A 546 -6.99 -22.71 -13.20
CA TYR A 546 -8.34 -22.32 -12.75
C TYR A 546 -9.50 -23.11 -13.34
N SER A 547 -9.29 -24.00 -14.30
CA SER A 547 -10.38 -24.67 -15.01
C SER A 547 -10.68 -26.11 -14.58
N LEU A 548 -9.99 -26.68 -13.57
CA LEU A 548 -10.16 -28.11 -13.22
C LEU A 548 -10.46 -28.40 -11.74
N GLU A 549 -10.29 -27.47 -10.80
CA GLU A 549 -10.60 -27.75 -9.38
C GLU A 549 -11.89 -27.07 -8.86
N TYR A 550 -12.51 -26.20 -9.66
CA TYR A 550 -13.69 -25.43 -9.21
C TYR A 550 -15.03 -26.11 -9.52
N GLU A 551 -15.10 -27.07 -10.45
CA GLU A 551 -16.31 -27.87 -10.67
C GLU A 551 -16.56 -28.88 -9.54
N ASP A 552 -15.51 -29.44 -8.93
CA ASP A 552 -15.67 -30.48 -7.90
C ASP A 552 -15.95 -29.95 -6.48
N SER A 553 -15.76 -28.65 -6.21
CA SER A 553 -15.90 -28.09 -4.85
C SER A 553 -17.20 -27.36 -4.58
N VAL A 554 -18.06 -27.18 -5.59
CA VAL A 554 -19.38 -26.53 -5.44
C VAL A 554 -20.51 -27.55 -5.21
N GLU A 555 -20.28 -28.85 -5.42
CA GLU A 555 -21.27 -29.90 -5.08
C GLU A 555 -21.26 -30.38 -3.63
N MET A 556 -20.39 -29.86 -2.74
CA MET A 556 -20.42 -30.22 -1.32
C MET A 556 -20.46 -28.99 -0.41
N LYS A 557 -21.67 -28.45 -0.24
CA LYS A 557 -22.29 -28.02 1.05
C LYS A 557 -23.54 -27.19 0.75
N ALA A 558 -24.64 -27.89 0.50
CA ALA A 558 -25.98 -27.45 0.90
C ALA A 558 -26.15 -27.66 2.42
#